data_AF-A0A7C5MBT9-F1
#
_entry.id   AF-A0A7C5MBT9-F1
#
_cell.length_a   1.000
_cell.length_b   1.000
_cell.length_c   1.000
_cell.angle_alpha   90.00
_cell.angle_beta   90.00
_cell.angle_gamma   90.00
#
_symmetry.space_group_name_H-M   'P 1'
#
loop_
_entity.id
_entity.type
_entity.pdbx_description
1 polymer ?
#
loop_
_entity_poly.entity_id
_entity_poly.type
_entity_poly.pdbx_seq_one_letter_code
_entity_poly.pdbx_strand_id
1 'polypeptide(L)'
;MKQKVFSSVSRSVVLFAILILVLGSLSLYLYVQNGVMASQISKLSQTNDSLRSQISSLNGDKERLSSQVEQLNQTKTDLQATIEYQEREIASLNSKIEDSRSQVRDLNQQIASLNEQVQSLTQDRAIIQSQFDELEDRMGRIRLSYGEWETYLSSYSTWNLNYTVKRVFTDQETLALKDLLSSKVLSAPSNFWTSCQDIYYWITKNVKYARDGPFPICPSFDDLENGQVKSEVVFDYMMAPSQTLQIMQGDCDDQAALAFSMVKSYSMLIYGKEYSQWLISIVFNNDKAHMAMAIPSRNQDGRMELTILDPAGSYLTG
;
A
#
# COMPACT_ATOMS: atom_id res chain seq x y z
N MET A 1 33.46 176.98 -36.62
CA MET A 1 33.75 175.60 -37.07
C MET A 1 34.22 174.80 -35.85
N LYS A 2 33.97 173.48 -35.74
CA LYS A 2 34.22 172.60 -34.55
C LYS A 2 33.19 172.62 -33.38
N GLN A 3 31.90 172.31 -33.60
CA GLN A 3 31.01 171.92 -32.48
C GLN A 3 29.89 170.89 -32.79
N LYS A 4 29.73 170.41 -34.04
CA LYS A 4 28.69 169.43 -34.43
C LYS A 4 29.16 167.97 -34.62
N VAL A 5 30.46 167.67 -34.47
CA VAL A 5 31.01 166.33 -34.77
C VAL A 5 30.93 165.36 -33.56
N PHE A 6 30.85 165.88 -32.33
CA PHE A 6 30.99 165.07 -31.12
C PHE A 6 29.76 164.19 -30.75
N SER A 7 28.55 164.52 -31.24
CA SER A 7 27.34 163.77 -30.89
C SER A 7 27.14 162.48 -31.69
N SER A 8 27.68 162.39 -32.91
CA SER A 8 27.61 161.17 -33.74
C SER A 8 28.60 160.11 -33.24
N VAL A 9 29.87 160.51 -33.04
CA VAL A 9 30.93 159.62 -32.53
C VAL A 9 30.56 159.04 -31.16
N SER A 10 30.00 159.86 -30.28
CA SER A 10 29.49 159.42 -28.96
C SER A 10 28.48 158.27 -29.08
N ARG A 11 27.48 158.38 -29.96
CA ARG A 11 26.46 157.33 -30.13
C ARG A 11 27.05 156.05 -30.73
N SER A 12 27.93 156.14 -31.72
CA SER A 12 28.57 154.95 -32.31
C SER A 12 29.49 154.23 -31.31
N VAL A 13 30.25 154.97 -30.49
CA VAL A 13 31.10 154.39 -29.43
C VAL A 13 30.25 153.73 -28.33
N VAL A 14 29.14 154.36 -27.92
CA VAL A 14 28.21 153.77 -26.94
C VAL A 14 27.54 152.50 -27.50
N LEU A 15 27.08 152.51 -28.76
CA LEU A 15 26.51 151.33 -29.41
C LEU A 15 27.55 150.20 -29.56
N PHE A 16 28.80 150.52 -29.86
CA PHE A 16 29.90 149.55 -29.94
C PHE A 16 30.27 148.96 -28.57
N ALA A 17 30.26 149.78 -27.51
CA ALA A 17 30.46 149.30 -26.13
C ALA A 17 29.31 148.41 -25.64
N ILE A 18 28.05 148.75 -25.98
CA ILE A 18 26.89 147.90 -25.74
C ILE A 18 27.02 146.59 -26.51
N LEU A 19 27.44 146.63 -27.79
CA LEU A 19 27.66 145.44 -28.60
C LEU A 19 28.76 144.53 -28.00
N ILE A 20 29.87 145.09 -27.52
CA ILE A 20 30.92 144.32 -26.83
C ILE A 20 30.39 143.70 -25.53
N LEU A 21 29.59 144.43 -24.73
CA LEU A 21 28.97 143.87 -23.51
C LEU A 21 27.95 142.78 -23.82
N VAL A 22 27.14 142.93 -24.87
CA VAL A 22 26.18 141.91 -25.34
C VAL A 22 26.91 140.68 -25.90
N LEU A 23 27.95 140.85 -26.71
CA LEU A 23 28.76 139.74 -27.22
C LEU A 23 29.56 139.05 -26.10
N GLY A 24 30.09 139.80 -25.13
CA GLY A 24 30.81 139.27 -23.97
C GLY A 24 29.91 138.50 -23.01
N SER A 25 28.71 139.02 -22.72
CA SER A 25 27.71 138.32 -21.91
C SER A 25 27.11 137.10 -22.62
N LEU A 26 26.88 137.17 -23.94
CA LEU A 26 26.47 136.01 -24.74
C LEU A 26 27.58 134.95 -24.79
N SER A 27 28.84 135.34 -24.95
CA SER A 27 30.01 134.46 -24.90
C SER A 27 30.14 133.78 -23.53
N LEU A 28 30.00 134.53 -22.43
CA LEU A 28 30.02 133.99 -21.07
C LEU A 28 28.84 133.04 -20.81
N TYR A 29 27.64 133.38 -21.28
CA TYR A 29 26.47 132.52 -21.20
C TYR A 29 26.68 131.21 -21.97
N LEU A 30 27.21 131.28 -23.21
CA LEU A 30 27.56 130.11 -24.01
C LEU A 30 28.66 129.26 -23.34
N TYR A 31 29.65 129.88 -22.70
CA TYR A 31 30.69 129.16 -21.94
C TYR A 31 30.10 128.40 -20.74
N VAL A 32 29.23 129.04 -19.96
CA VAL A 32 28.54 128.41 -18.82
C VAL A 32 27.61 127.29 -19.30
N GLN A 33 26.82 127.52 -20.36
CA GLN A 33 26.00 126.50 -21.02
C GLN A 33 26.84 125.30 -21.47
N ASN A 34 27.96 125.53 -22.15
CA ASN A 34 28.87 124.46 -22.58
C ASN A 34 29.46 123.68 -21.39
N GLY A 35 29.80 124.34 -20.28
CA GLY A 35 30.24 123.69 -19.05
C GLY A 35 29.16 122.82 -18.39
N VAL A 36 27.91 123.30 -18.36
CA VAL A 36 26.76 122.53 -17.85
C VAL A 36 26.47 121.34 -18.76
N MET A 37 26.45 121.52 -20.08
CA MET A 37 26.27 120.43 -21.04
C MET A 37 27.39 119.39 -20.93
N ALA A 38 28.66 119.80 -20.81
CA ALA A 38 29.79 118.89 -20.59
C ALA A 38 29.64 118.08 -19.28
N SER A 39 29.17 118.71 -18.19
CA SER A 39 28.87 118.03 -16.93
C SER A 39 27.74 117.00 -17.07
N GLN A 40 26.67 117.33 -17.80
CA GLN A 40 25.57 116.42 -18.11
C GLN A 40 26.03 115.24 -18.97
N ILE A 41 26.81 115.50 -20.03
CA ILE A 41 27.41 114.47 -20.89
C ILE A 41 28.29 113.51 -20.07
N SER A 42 29.10 114.04 -19.16
CA SER A 42 29.96 113.21 -18.27
C SER A 42 29.12 112.29 -17.37
N LYS A 43 28.07 112.82 -16.71
CA LYS A 43 27.16 112.00 -15.89
C LYS A 43 26.41 110.94 -16.70
N LEU A 44 25.94 111.30 -17.91
CA LEU A 44 25.30 110.36 -18.84
C LEU A 44 26.28 109.27 -19.28
N SER A 45 27.55 109.60 -19.55
CA SER A 45 28.59 108.60 -19.87
C SER A 45 28.80 107.62 -18.72
N GLN A 46 29.03 108.11 -17.49
CA GLN A 46 29.21 107.26 -16.30
C GLN A 46 27.99 106.36 -16.05
N THR A 47 26.78 106.89 -16.28
CA THR A 47 25.54 106.11 -16.17
C THR A 47 25.46 105.03 -17.25
N ASN A 48 25.84 105.34 -18.49
CA ASN A 48 25.86 104.40 -19.60
C ASN A 48 26.90 103.27 -19.37
N ASP A 49 28.09 103.59 -18.85
CA ASP A 49 29.12 102.60 -18.55
C ASP A 49 28.74 101.71 -17.34
N SER A 50 28.04 102.26 -16.34
CA SER A 50 27.42 101.48 -15.26
C SER A 50 26.33 100.53 -15.79
N LEU A 51 25.41 101.02 -16.62
CA LEU A 51 24.36 100.21 -17.25
C LEU A 51 24.93 99.11 -18.14
N ARG A 52 25.97 99.40 -18.94
CA ARG A 52 26.71 98.40 -19.73
C ARG A 52 27.30 97.30 -18.85
N SER A 53 27.89 97.66 -17.72
CA SER A 53 28.45 96.71 -16.75
C SER A 53 27.35 95.82 -16.15
N GLN A 54 26.20 96.39 -15.79
CA GLN A 54 25.04 95.64 -15.30
C GLN A 54 24.46 94.69 -16.37
N ILE A 55 24.32 95.15 -17.62
CA ILE A 55 23.89 94.31 -18.75
C ILE A 55 24.86 93.15 -18.96
N SER A 56 26.18 93.39 -18.88
CA SER A 56 27.19 92.33 -18.99
C SER A 56 27.07 91.29 -17.87
N SER A 57 26.82 91.72 -16.63
CA SER A 57 26.62 90.82 -15.49
C SER A 57 25.33 90.00 -15.64
N LEU A 58 24.22 90.64 -16.02
CA LEU A 58 22.93 89.99 -16.23
C LEU A 58 22.97 88.98 -17.39
N ASN A 59 23.75 89.25 -18.44
CA ASN A 59 23.97 88.28 -19.51
C ASN A 59 24.75 87.05 -19.01
N GLY A 60 25.81 87.24 -18.20
CA GLY A 60 26.55 86.14 -17.60
C GLY A 60 25.70 85.28 -16.65
N ASP A 61 24.85 85.90 -15.81
CA ASP A 61 23.91 85.17 -14.98
C ASP A 61 22.83 84.44 -15.80
N LYS A 62 22.35 85.06 -16.89
CA LYS A 62 21.41 84.42 -17.82
C LYS A 62 22.02 83.18 -18.47
N GLU A 63 23.25 83.26 -18.98
CA GLU A 63 23.96 82.13 -19.57
C GLU A 63 24.16 81.00 -18.55
N ARG A 64 24.60 81.34 -17.32
CA ARG A 64 24.74 80.37 -16.21
C ARG A 64 23.41 79.70 -15.84
N LEU A 65 22.33 80.46 -15.74
CA LEU A 65 20.99 79.94 -15.44
C LEU A 65 20.47 79.04 -16.57
N SER A 66 20.68 79.42 -17.84
CA SER A 66 20.35 78.58 -19.00
C SER A 66 21.09 77.24 -18.94
N SER A 67 22.40 77.23 -18.66
CA SER A 67 23.17 75.99 -18.50
C SER A 67 22.67 75.13 -17.34
N GLN A 68 22.27 75.73 -16.21
CA GLN A 68 21.69 74.99 -15.08
C GLN A 68 20.32 74.39 -15.42
N VAL A 69 19.46 75.10 -16.15
CA VAL A 69 18.16 74.57 -16.62
C VAL A 69 18.37 73.38 -17.55
N GLU A 70 19.35 73.44 -18.44
CA GLU A 70 19.65 72.33 -19.37
C GLU A 70 20.18 71.10 -18.64
N GLN A 71 21.09 71.27 -17.67
CA GLN A 71 21.55 70.18 -16.80
C GLN A 71 20.42 69.54 -15.98
N LEU A 72 19.50 70.36 -15.44
CA LEU A 72 18.33 69.87 -14.70
C LEU A 72 17.34 69.11 -15.60
N ASN A 73 17.16 69.55 -16.85
CA ASN A 73 16.33 68.84 -17.83
C ASN A 73 16.93 67.49 -18.23
N GLN A 74 18.25 67.40 -18.41
CA GLN A 74 18.92 66.12 -18.65
C GLN A 74 18.76 65.18 -17.45
N THR A 75 19.07 65.67 -16.24
CA THR A 75 18.93 64.91 -14.98
C THR A 75 17.49 64.40 -14.80
N LYS A 76 16.48 65.23 -15.12
CA LYS A 76 15.07 64.84 -15.08
C LYS A 76 14.77 63.70 -16.06
N THR A 77 15.29 63.77 -17.28
CA THR A 77 15.11 62.73 -18.31
C THR A 77 15.75 61.40 -17.88
N ASP A 78 16.97 61.45 -17.33
CA ASP A 78 17.68 60.26 -16.85
C ASP A 78 16.96 59.60 -15.66
N LEU A 79 16.41 60.41 -14.74
CA LEU A 79 15.58 59.93 -13.64
C LEU A 79 14.26 59.32 -14.13
N GLN A 80 13.61 59.90 -15.14
CA GLN A 80 12.40 59.32 -15.74
C GLN A 80 12.68 57.95 -16.38
N ALA A 81 13.76 57.82 -17.16
CA ALA A 81 14.17 56.54 -17.73
C ALA A 81 14.52 55.49 -16.65
N THR A 82 15.09 55.92 -15.53
CA THR A 82 15.37 55.05 -14.37
C THR A 82 14.09 54.55 -13.72
N ILE A 83 13.09 55.42 -13.53
CA ILE A 83 11.77 55.04 -12.99
C ILE A 83 11.08 54.03 -13.91
N GLU A 84 11.03 54.28 -15.21
CA GLU A 84 10.43 53.37 -16.21
C GLU A 84 11.14 52.00 -16.27
N TYR A 85 12.44 51.94 -15.96
CA TYR A 85 13.17 50.67 -15.80
C TYR A 85 12.73 49.94 -14.53
N GLN A 86 12.72 50.63 -13.39
CA GLN A 86 12.34 50.05 -12.10
C GLN A 86 10.88 49.57 -12.08
N GLU A 87 9.95 50.29 -12.71
CA GLU A 87 8.55 49.87 -12.84
C GLU A 87 8.41 48.55 -13.62
N ARG A 88 9.19 48.37 -14.69
CA ARG A 88 9.24 47.11 -15.45
C ARG A 88 9.85 45.96 -14.65
N GLU A 89 10.90 46.23 -13.86
CA GLU A 89 11.50 45.24 -12.98
C GLU A 89 10.53 44.80 -11.87
N ILE A 90 9.84 45.75 -11.22
CA ILE A 90 8.77 45.49 -10.24
C ILE A 90 7.66 44.63 -10.85
N ALA A 91 7.20 44.95 -12.05
CA ALA A 91 6.19 44.15 -12.75
C ALA A 91 6.66 42.70 -13.01
N SER A 92 7.92 42.52 -13.44
CA SER A 92 8.51 41.19 -13.65
C SER A 92 8.63 40.38 -12.35
N LEU A 93 9.07 41.03 -11.26
CA LEU A 93 9.18 40.40 -9.94
C LEU A 93 7.82 40.00 -9.39
N ASN A 94 6.79 40.84 -9.56
CA ASN A 94 5.41 40.51 -9.15
C ASN A 94 4.86 39.30 -9.91
N SER A 95 5.14 39.15 -11.21
CA SER A 95 4.78 37.94 -11.96
C SER A 95 5.43 36.70 -11.36
N LYS A 96 6.75 36.72 -11.15
CA LYS A 96 7.49 35.60 -10.55
C LYS A 96 7.00 35.23 -9.15
N ILE A 97 6.58 36.21 -8.36
CA ILE A 97 5.99 35.98 -7.03
C ILE A 97 4.67 35.22 -7.16
N GLU A 98 3.81 35.57 -8.12
CA GLU A 98 2.52 34.89 -8.29
C GLU A 98 2.69 33.48 -8.89
N ASP A 99 3.60 33.30 -9.85
CA ASP A 99 3.98 31.98 -10.37
C ASP A 99 4.47 31.06 -9.23
N SER A 100 5.36 31.58 -8.38
CA SER A 100 5.88 30.85 -7.20
C SER A 100 4.78 30.52 -6.20
N ARG A 101 3.81 31.43 -5.98
CA ARG A 101 2.63 31.18 -5.13
C ARG A 101 1.70 30.13 -5.71
N SER A 102 1.58 30.02 -7.03
CA SER A 102 0.82 28.93 -7.67
C SER A 102 1.52 27.60 -7.43
N GLN A 103 2.83 27.52 -7.69
CA GLN A 103 3.61 26.30 -7.44
C GLN A 103 3.55 25.84 -5.98
N VAL A 104 3.61 26.75 -5.01
CA VAL A 104 3.43 26.42 -3.59
C VAL A 104 2.02 25.90 -3.28
N ARG A 105 0.97 26.43 -3.92
CA ARG A 105 -0.40 25.92 -3.77
C ARG A 105 -0.52 24.49 -4.34
N ASP A 106 0.01 24.24 -5.53
CA ASP A 106 -0.06 22.95 -6.20
C ASP A 106 0.75 21.87 -5.46
N LEU A 107 1.93 22.23 -4.94
CA LEU A 107 2.74 21.33 -4.09
C LEU A 107 2.04 21.00 -2.77
N ASN A 108 1.38 21.97 -2.13
CA ASN A 108 0.61 21.71 -0.91
C ASN A 108 -0.59 20.77 -1.15
N GLN A 109 -1.25 20.86 -2.31
CA GLN A 109 -2.31 19.91 -2.69
C GLN A 109 -1.76 18.49 -2.92
N GLN A 110 -0.60 18.37 -3.58
CA GLN A 110 0.08 17.09 -3.76
C GLN A 110 0.50 16.46 -2.42
N ILE A 111 1.05 17.26 -1.50
CA ILE A 111 1.40 16.83 -0.15
C ILE A 111 0.16 16.32 0.61
N ALA A 112 -0.96 17.03 0.54
CA ALA A 112 -2.21 16.59 1.17
C ALA A 112 -2.68 15.22 0.62
N SER A 113 -2.73 15.07 -0.71
CA SER A 113 -3.13 13.80 -1.33
C SER A 113 -2.17 12.64 -1.04
N LEU A 114 -0.87 12.91 -0.97
CA LEU A 114 0.13 11.90 -0.58
C LEU A 114 -0.02 11.48 0.89
N ASN A 115 -0.34 12.41 1.79
CA ASN A 115 -0.60 12.09 3.19
C ASN A 115 -1.84 11.21 3.37
N GLU A 116 -2.93 11.48 2.63
CA GLU A 116 -4.13 10.64 2.61
C GLU A 116 -3.82 9.21 2.10
N GLN A 117 -3.04 9.09 1.03
CA GLN A 117 -2.58 7.79 0.51
C GLN A 117 -1.72 7.03 1.52
N VAL A 118 -0.77 7.71 2.18
CA VAL A 118 0.06 7.11 3.24
C VAL A 118 -0.80 6.64 4.42
N GLN A 119 -1.83 7.40 4.80
CA GLN A 119 -2.77 6.99 5.86
C GLN A 119 -3.56 5.74 5.47
N SER A 120 -4.11 5.68 4.25
CA SER A 120 -4.80 4.49 3.73
C SER A 120 -3.89 3.26 3.73
N LEU A 121 -2.71 3.36 3.11
CA LEU A 121 -1.75 2.25 3.04
C LEU A 121 -1.26 1.79 4.42
N THR A 122 -1.23 2.68 5.40
CA THR A 122 -0.90 2.33 6.80
C THR A 122 -2.02 1.53 7.45
N GLN A 123 -3.29 1.86 7.18
CA GLN A 123 -4.45 1.09 7.65
C GLN A 123 -4.51 -0.28 6.96
N ASP A 124 -4.37 -0.34 5.64
CA ASP A 124 -4.34 -1.57 4.87
C ASP A 124 -3.24 -2.52 5.36
N ARG A 125 -2.03 -2.00 5.60
CA ARG A 125 -0.93 -2.77 6.19
C ARG A 125 -1.26 -3.33 7.57
N ALA A 126 -1.93 -2.56 8.43
CA ALA A 126 -2.32 -3.02 9.77
C ALA A 126 -3.36 -4.15 9.70
N ILE A 127 -4.33 -4.05 8.78
CA ILE A 127 -5.34 -5.09 8.54
C ILE A 127 -4.67 -6.37 8.02
N ILE A 128 -3.80 -6.26 7.01
CA ILE A 128 -3.09 -7.39 6.42
C ILE A 128 -2.18 -8.07 7.45
N GLN A 129 -1.49 -7.30 8.31
CA GLN A 129 -0.68 -7.88 9.40
C GLN A 129 -1.56 -8.66 10.38
N SER A 130 -2.68 -8.11 10.83
CA SER A 130 -3.60 -8.82 11.73
C SER A 130 -4.16 -10.12 11.12
N GLN A 131 -4.41 -10.14 9.81
CA GLN A 131 -4.86 -11.35 9.10
C GLN A 131 -3.74 -12.38 8.93
N PHE A 132 -2.49 -11.93 8.74
CA PHE A 132 -1.32 -12.79 8.70
C PHE A 132 -1.08 -13.47 10.05
N ASP A 133 -1.12 -12.69 11.14
CA ASP A 133 -0.92 -13.18 12.51
C ASP A 133 -2.01 -14.21 12.88
N GLU A 134 -3.27 -13.94 12.54
CA GLU A 134 -4.38 -14.89 12.72
C GLU A 134 -4.17 -16.19 11.93
N LEU A 135 -3.67 -16.10 10.69
CA LEU A 135 -3.41 -17.27 9.85
C LEU A 135 -2.21 -18.09 10.36
N GLU A 136 -1.15 -17.43 10.87
CA GLU A 136 -0.01 -18.09 11.50
C GLU A 136 -0.45 -18.86 12.76
N ASP A 137 -1.28 -18.25 13.61
CA ASP A 137 -1.89 -18.90 14.77
C ASP A 137 -2.77 -20.10 14.39
N ARG A 138 -3.59 -19.98 13.35
CA ARG A 138 -4.42 -21.09 12.81
C ARG A 138 -3.55 -22.25 12.32
N MET A 139 -2.50 -21.96 11.54
CA MET A 139 -1.54 -22.95 11.06
C MET A 139 -0.77 -23.62 12.21
N GLY A 140 -0.43 -22.85 13.25
CA GLY A 140 0.17 -23.35 14.49
C GLY A 140 -0.71 -24.37 15.20
N ARG A 141 -2.01 -24.07 15.38
CA ARG A 141 -2.99 -25.00 15.95
C ARG A 141 -3.12 -26.28 15.13
N ILE A 142 -3.37 -26.16 13.82
CA ILE A 142 -3.51 -27.33 12.92
C ILE A 142 -2.27 -28.23 13.00
N ARG A 143 -1.06 -27.66 13.04
CA ARG A 143 0.19 -28.42 13.13
C ARG A 143 0.32 -29.19 14.45
N LEU A 144 -0.06 -28.59 15.57
CA LEU A 144 -0.05 -29.26 16.88
C LEU A 144 -1.08 -30.39 16.92
N SER A 145 -2.34 -30.08 16.58
CA SER A 145 -3.44 -31.03 16.44
C SER A 145 -3.08 -32.24 15.57
N TYR A 146 -2.47 -31.99 14.41
CA TYR A 146 -2.04 -33.04 13.50
C TYR A 146 -0.95 -33.93 14.11
N GLY A 147 0.03 -33.37 14.82
CA GLY A 147 1.08 -34.13 15.49
C GLY A 147 0.56 -34.99 16.65
N GLU A 148 -0.45 -34.50 17.38
CA GLU A 148 -1.16 -35.28 18.40
C GLU A 148 -1.92 -36.46 17.76
N TRP A 149 -2.64 -36.22 16.66
CA TRP A 149 -3.32 -37.28 15.92
C TRP A 149 -2.35 -38.28 15.26
N GLU A 150 -1.24 -37.83 14.67
CA GLU A 150 -0.19 -38.68 14.11
C GLU A 150 0.41 -39.60 15.20
N THR A 151 0.63 -39.06 16.39
CA THR A 151 1.10 -39.83 17.56
C THR A 151 0.06 -40.87 17.99
N TYR A 152 -1.23 -40.48 18.01
CA TYR A 152 -2.33 -41.37 18.32
C TYR A 152 -2.45 -42.51 17.31
N LEU A 153 -2.52 -42.20 16.01
CA LEU A 153 -2.54 -43.18 14.90
C LEU A 153 -1.31 -44.09 14.93
N SER A 154 -0.13 -43.54 15.23
CA SER A 154 1.11 -44.31 15.36
C SER A 154 1.04 -45.38 16.47
N SER A 155 0.22 -45.20 17.50
CA SER A 155 -0.02 -46.24 18.52
C SER A 155 -0.80 -47.47 17.99
N TYR A 156 -1.38 -47.38 16.80
CA TYR A 156 -2.05 -48.48 16.09
C TYR A 156 -1.14 -49.17 15.07
N SER A 157 -0.05 -48.52 14.63
CA SER A 157 0.94 -49.12 13.75
C SER A 157 1.98 -49.93 14.52
N THR A 158 2.18 -51.19 14.15
CA THR A 158 3.22 -52.07 14.72
C THR A 158 4.65 -51.63 14.39
N TRP A 159 4.82 -50.73 13.41
CA TRP A 159 6.12 -50.13 13.09
C TRP A 159 6.61 -49.18 14.19
N ASN A 160 5.69 -48.62 14.99
CA ASN A 160 5.96 -47.62 16.02
C ASN A 160 5.86 -48.20 17.44
N LEU A 161 6.57 -49.32 17.66
CA LEU A 161 6.48 -50.18 18.86
C LEU A 161 6.45 -49.45 20.21
N ASN A 162 7.16 -48.33 20.40
CA ASN A 162 7.14 -47.56 21.65
C ASN A 162 5.72 -47.05 22.01
N TYR A 163 4.92 -46.68 21.00
CA TYR A 163 3.53 -46.26 21.19
C TYR A 163 2.58 -47.47 21.23
N THR A 164 2.79 -48.46 20.36
CA THR A 164 1.98 -49.69 20.32
C THR A 164 2.06 -50.48 21.63
N VAL A 165 3.26 -50.69 22.16
CA VAL A 165 3.50 -51.51 23.36
C VAL A 165 2.86 -50.89 24.60
N LYS A 166 2.96 -49.56 24.76
CA LYS A 166 2.30 -48.83 25.86
C LYS A 166 0.77 -48.94 25.83
N ARG A 167 0.17 -49.05 24.64
CA ARG A 167 -1.27 -49.22 24.47
C ARG A 167 -1.72 -50.67 24.66
N VAL A 168 -0.93 -51.64 24.21
CA VAL A 168 -1.33 -53.06 24.07
C VAL A 168 -0.89 -53.93 25.26
N PHE A 169 0.33 -53.76 25.78
CA PHE A 169 0.90 -54.64 26.81
C PHE A 169 0.87 -53.97 28.18
N THR A 170 -0.34 -53.74 28.70
CA THR A 170 -0.51 -53.30 30.09
C THR A 170 -0.31 -54.47 31.06
N ASP A 171 0.05 -54.18 32.31
CA ASP A 171 0.16 -55.20 33.36
C ASP A 171 -1.18 -55.93 33.57
N GLN A 172 -2.30 -55.22 33.41
CA GLN A 172 -3.66 -55.76 33.54
C GLN A 172 -3.99 -56.80 32.46
N GLU A 173 -3.71 -56.50 31.19
CA GLU A 173 -3.87 -57.45 30.07
C GLU A 173 -2.98 -58.68 30.26
N THR A 174 -1.74 -58.46 30.68
CA THR A 174 -0.75 -59.53 30.89
C THR A 174 -1.16 -60.46 32.04
N LEU A 175 -1.73 -59.93 33.13
CA LEU A 175 -2.27 -60.70 34.24
C LEU A 175 -3.50 -61.53 33.85
N ALA A 176 -4.38 -61.00 33.00
CA ALA A 176 -5.63 -61.67 32.59
C ALA A 176 -5.41 -62.96 31.79
N LEU A 177 -4.32 -63.06 31.03
CA LEU A 177 -4.02 -64.24 30.19
C LEU A 177 -3.56 -65.47 30.98
N LYS A 178 -3.06 -65.27 32.20
CA LYS A 178 -2.42 -66.31 33.03
C LYS A 178 -3.34 -67.50 33.31
N ASP A 179 -4.58 -67.22 33.70
CA ASP A 179 -5.55 -68.24 34.09
C ASP A 179 -6.10 -69.00 32.88
N LEU A 180 -6.30 -68.32 31.74
CA LEU A 180 -6.74 -68.96 30.49
C LEU A 180 -5.71 -69.98 29.99
N LEU A 181 -4.43 -69.58 29.95
CA LEU A 181 -3.33 -70.45 29.52
C LEU A 181 -3.20 -71.66 30.44
N SER A 182 -3.21 -71.44 31.76
CA SER A 182 -3.00 -72.48 32.77
C SER A 182 -4.17 -73.46 32.92
N SER A 183 -5.40 -73.09 32.52
CA SER A 183 -6.60 -73.91 32.76
C SER A 183 -7.25 -74.53 31.52
N LYS A 184 -7.05 -73.97 30.32
CA LYS A 184 -7.82 -74.37 29.11
C LYS A 184 -7.02 -74.55 27.83
N VAL A 185 -5.78 -74.05 27.76
CA VAL A 185 -4.99 -74.03 26.52
C VAL A 185 -3.81 -75.00 26.59
N LEU A 186 -3.13 -75.09 27.74
CA LEU A 186 -1.94 -75.91 27.90
C LEU A 186 -2.29 -77.27 28.51
N SER A 187 -2.44 -78.29 27.67
CA SER A 187 -2.72 -79.68 28.12
C SER A 187 -1.54 -80.32 28.88
N ALA A 188 -0.30 -79.93 28.55
CA ALA A 188 0.93 -80.38 29.22
C ALA A 188 1.96 -79.23 29.31
N PRO A 189 1.84 -78.31 30.29
CA PRO A 189 2.65 -77.07 30.35
C PRO A 189 4.18 -77.28 30.44
N SER A 190 4.63 -78.47 30.82
CA SER A 190 6.05 -78.86 30.88
C SER A 190 6.63 -79.38 29.55
N ASN A 191 5.80 -79.58 28.51
CA ASN A 191 6.23 -79.99 27.19
C ASN A 191 5.93 -78.92 26.13
N PHE A 192 7.00 -78.33 25.61
CA PHE A 192 6.95 -77.22 24.65
C PHE A 192 6.20 -77.56 23.36
N TRP A 193 6.44 -78.76 22.78
CA TRP A 193 5.93 -79.08 21.45
C TRP A 193 4.44 -79.44 21.42
N THR A 194 3.94 -80.11 22.47
CA THR A 194 2.50 -80.37 22.63
C THR A 194 1.73 -79.06 22.81
N SER A 195 2.27 -78.15 23.61
CA SER A 195 1.68 -76.82 23.86
C SER A 195 1.50 -75.97 22.59
N CYS A 196 2.41 -76.10 21.61
CA CYS A 196 2.28 -75.41 20.32
C CYS A 196 1.19 -76.01 19.41
N GLN A 197 0.88 -77.30 19.54
CA GLN A 197 -0.04 -78.01 18.65
C GLN A 197 -1.51 -77.78 19.03
N ASP A 198 -1.81 -77.70 20.33
CA ASP A 198 -3.12 -77.28 20.86
C ASP A 198 -3.50 -75.86 20.39
N ILE A 199 -2.51 -74.99 20.23
CA ILE A 199 -2.71 -73.63 19.72
C ILE A 199 -3.15 -73.65 18.25
N TYR A 200 -2.71 -74.58 17.38
CA TYR A 200 -3.07 -74.55 15.95
C TYR A 200 -4.53 -74.94 15.66
N TYR A 201 -5.05 -76.03 16.22
CA TYR A 201 -6.50 -76.32 16.16
C TYR A 201 -7.31 -75.33 17.02
N TRP A 202 -6.71 -74.69 18.03
CA TRP A 202 -7.30 -73.50 18.65
C TRP A 202 -7.33 -72.30 17.71
N ILE A 203 -6.33 -72.15 16.84
CA ILE A 203 -6.48 -71.22 15.76
C ILE A 203 -7.57 -71.77 14.84
N THR A 204 -7.69 -73.04 14.38
CA THR A 204 -8.60 -73.55 13.31
C THR A 204 -10.09 -73.91 13.58
N LYS A 205 -11.13 -73.06 13.39
CA LYS A 205 -11.38 -71.85 14.19
C LYS A 205 -10.74 -70.53 13.63
N ASN A 206 -10.06 -70.57 12.45
CA ASN A 206 -8.78 -69.86 12.08
C ASN A 206 -8.88 -68.53 11.36
N VAL A 207 -9.55 -68.53 10.20
CA VAL A 207 -9.95 -67.30 9.53
C VAL A 207 -11.07 -66.78 10.39
N LYS A 208 -10.67 -66.00 11.40
CA LYS A 208 -11.54 -65.63 12.47
C LYS A 208 -12.46 -64.56 11.93
N TYR A 209 -13.74 -64.74 12.23
CA TYR A 209 -14.64 -63.61 12.39
C TYR A 209 -13.98 -62.70 13.43
N ALA A 210 -13.30 -61.69 12.92
CA ALA A 210 -12.50 -60.76 13.68
C ALA A 210 -13.24 -59.45 13.52
N ARG A 211 -14.13 -59.15 14.48
CA ARG A 211 -14.68 -57.81 14.60
C ARG A 211 -13.54 -56.83 14.59
N ASP A 212 -13.77 -55.70 13.94
CA ASP A 212 -12.72 -54.72 13.82
C ASP A 212 -12.13 -54.32 15.15
N GLY A 213 -10.80 -54.39 15.17
CA GLY A 213 -10.04 -53.68 16.19
C GLY A 213 -10.37 -52.20 16.10
N PRO A 214 -10.33 -51.46 17.23
CA PRO A 214 -10.56 -50.02 17.22
C PRO A 214 -9.69 -49.36 16.15
N PHE A 215 -10.29 -48.72 15.16
CA PHE A 215 -9.58 -47.98 14.12
C PHE A 215 -9.75 -46.47 14.38
N PRO A 216 -8.66 -45.70 14.53
CA PRO A 216 -8.73 -44.26 14.76
C PRO A 216 -9.56 -43.53 13.71
N ILE A 217 -10.56 -42.77 14.16
CA ILE A 217 -11.27 -41.84 13.28
C ILE A 217 -10.30 -40.72 12.92
N CYS A 218 -10.27 -40.33 11.64
CA CYS A 218 -9.56 -39.12 11.23
C CYS A 218 -10.36 -37.89 11.71
N PRO A 219 -9.78 -36.98 12.50
CA PRO A 219 -10.42 -35.71 12.85
C PRO A 219 -10.86 -34.96 11.61
N SER A 220 -11.94 -34.19 11.72
CA SER A 220 -12.30 -33.24 10.67
C SER A 220 -11.28 -32.11 10.60
N PHE A 221 -11.30 -31.35 9.51
CA PHE A 221 -10.47 -30.15 9.39
C PHE A 221 -10.79 -29.14 10.51
N ASP A 222 -12.07 -28.99 10.85
CA ASP A 222 -12.55 -28.11 11.91
C ASP A 222 -12.03 -28.56 13.30
N ASP A 223 -11.96 -29.88 13.56
CA ASP A 223 -11.36 -30.40 14.79
C ASP A 223 -9.87 -30.07 14.89
N LEU A 224 -9.12 -30.20 13.76
CA LEU A 224 -7.70 -29.86 13.71
C LEU A 224 -7.46 -28.36 13.92
N GLU A 225 -8.27 -27.49 13.31
CA GLU A 225 -8.16 -26.04 13.40
C GLU A 225 -8.50 -25.48 14.80
N ASN A 226 -9.49 -26.10 15.46
CA ASN A 226 -9.95 -25.70 16.79
C ASN A 226 -9.20 -26.39 17.95
N GLY A 227 -8.26 -27.29 17.67
CA GLY A 227 -7.58 -28.07 18.72
C GLY A 227 -8.49 -29.07 19.43
N GLN A 228 -9.55 -29.54 18.75
CA GLN A 228 -10.55 -30.47 19.25
C GLN A 228 -10.28 -31.90 18.78
N VAL A 229 -9.01 -32.29 18.68
CA VAL A 229 -8.61 -33.65 18.27
C VAL A 229 -9.06 -34.65 19.32
N LYS A 230 -9.97 -35.53 18.91
CA LYS A 230 -10.48 -36.59 19.79
C LYS A 230 -9.83 -37.92 19.44
N SER A 231 -9.49 -38.68 20.47
CA SER A 231 -9.07 -40.08 20.36
C SER A 231 -10.27 -41.01 20.20
N GLU A 232 -11.10 -40.77 19.18
CA GLU A 232 -12.27 -41.58 18.84
C GLU A 232 -11.89 -42.72 17.89
N VAL A 233 -12.60 -43.84 18.00
CA VAL A 233 -12.38 -45.07 17.23
C VAL A 233 -13.70 -45.64 16.73
N VAL A 234 -13.68 -46.19 15.52
CA VAL A 234 -14.73 -47.10 15.03
C VAL A 234 -14.33 -48.55 15.27
N PHE A 235 -15.33 -49.43 15.39
CA PHE A 235 -15.18 -50.88 15.54
C PHE A 235 -15.98 -51.61 14.43
N ASP A 236 -16.05 -50.97 13.27
CA ASP A 236 -16.90 -51.28 12.11
C ASP A 236 -16.30 -50.53 10.90
N TYR A 237 -15.34 -51.14 10.19
CA TYR A 237 -14.66 -50.60 9.00
C TYR A 237 -14.37 -51.70 7.96
N MET A 238 -15.10 -51.67 6.84
CA MET A 238 -14.92 -52.64 5.77
C MET A 238 -13.52 -52.57 5.12
N MET A 239 -12.75 -53.66 5.19
CA MET A 239 -11.46 -53.81 4.51
C MET A 239 -11.62 -54.01 2.99
N ALA A 240 -10.55 -53.68 2.26
CA ALA A 240 -10.44 -54.05 0.86
C ALA A 240 -10.27 -55.58 0.71
N PRO A 241 -10.87 -56.23 -0.30
CA PRO A 241 -10.76 -57.68 -0.53
C PRO A 241 -9.33 -58.23 -0.54
N SER A 242 -8.36 -57.46 -1.05
CA SER A 242 -6.94 -57.81 -1.05
C SER A 242 -6.31 -57.82 0.35
N GLN A 243 -6.78 -56.96 1.25
CA GLN A 243 -6.34 -56.87 2.64
C GLN A 243 -6.92 -58.04 3.45
N THR A 244 -8.22 -58.33 3.31
CA THR A 244 -8.90 -59.50 3.92
C THR A 244 -8.18 -60.80 3.54
N LEU A 245 -7.80 -60.96 2.25
CA LEU A 245 -6.99 -62.09 1.77
C LEU A 245 -5.55 -62.11 2.29
N GLN A 246 -4.95 -60.95 2.56
CA GLN A 246 -3.57 -60.86 3.06
C GLN A 246 -3.46 -61.24 4.54
N ILE A 247 -4.41 -60.78 5.37
CA ILE A 247 -4.38 -61.01 6.82
C ILE A 247 -5.20 -62.25 7.25
N MET A 248 -6.00 -62.82 6.34
CA MET A 248 -6.82 -64.01 6.56
C MET A 248 -7.77 -63.85 7.76
N GLN A 249 -8.32 -62.65 7.94
CA GLN A 249 -9.25 -62.23 8.99
C GLN A 249 -10.20 -61.19 8.43
N GLY A 250 -11.36 -61.07 9.08
CA GLY A 250 -12.36 -60.04 8.82
C GLY A 250 -13.72 -60.47 9.33
N ASP A 251 -14.67 -59.56 9.48
CA ASP A 251 -16.01 -59.86 9.97
C ASP A 251 -17.04 -60.03 8.84
N CYS A 252 -18.27 -59.49 8.94
CA CYS A 252 -19.33 -59.81 8.00
C CYS A 252 -19.23 -59.07 6.66
N ASP A 253 -18.99 -57.77 6.69
CA ASP A 253 -18.85 -56.94 5.50
C ASP A 253 -17.50 -57.14 4.80
N ASP A 254 -16.42 -57.39 5.55
CA ASP A 254 -15.16 -57.89 4.97
C ASP A 254 -15.35 -59.14 4.12
N GLN A 255 -15.99 -60.16 4.70
CA GLN A 255 -16.16 -61.45 4.05
C GLN A 255 -17.20 -61.37 2.93
N ALA A 256 -18.23 -60.51 3.06
CA ALA A 256 -19.19 -60.24 2.00
C ALA A 256 -18.57 -59.46 0.83
N ALA A 257 -17.74 -58.44 1.10
CA ALA A 257 -17.04 -57.63 0.09
C ALA A 257 -15.98 -58.47 -0.66
N LEU A 258 -15.28 -59.35 0.05
CA LEU A 258 -14.39 -60.34 -0.54
C LEU A 258 -15.16 -61.32 -1.43
N ALA A 259 -16.24 -61.93 -0.94
CA ALA A 259 -17.08 -62.84 -1.72
C ALA A 259 -17.64 -62.16 -2.99
N PHE A 260 -18.18 -60.95 -2.84
CA PHE A 260 -18.68 -60.13 -3.95
C PHE A 260 -17.60 -59.89 -5.01
N SER A 261 -16.41 -59.47 -4.59
CA SER A 261 -15.32 -59.16 -5.52
C SER A 261 -14.76 -60.40 -6.23
N MET A 262 -14.71 -61.55 -5.56
CA MET A 262 -14.31 -62.82 -6.17
C MET A 262 -15.32 -63.27 -7.24
N VAL A 263 -16.63 -63.21 -6.95
CA VAL A 263 -17.67 -63.62 -7.90
C VAL A 263 -17.83 -62.62 -9.05
N LYS A 264 -17.66 -61.31 -8.80
CA LYS A 264 -17.62 -60.26 -9.82
C LYS A 264 -16.47 -60.50 -10.81
N SER A 265 -15.27 -60.77 -10.30
CA SER A 265 -14.08 -61.07 -11.10
C SER A 265 -14.27 -62.32 -11.97
N TYR A 266 -14.76 -63.43 -11.38
CA TYR A 266 -15.07 -64.66 -12.10
C TYR A 266 -16.09 -64.45 -13.24
N SER A 267 -17.19 -63.75 -12.94
CA SER A 267 -18.29 -63.51 -13.90
C SER A 267 -17.82 -62.75 -15.14
N MET A 268 -16.99 -61.73 -14.93
CA MET A 268 -16.50 -60.83 -15.98
C MET A 268 -15.35 -61.44 -16.79
N LEU A 269 -14.35 -62.02 -16.12
CA LEU A 269 -13.08 -62.41 -16.76
C LEU A 269 -13.02 -63.87 -17.24
N ILE A 270 -13.86 -64.75 -16.67
CA ILE A 270 -13.77 -66.21 -16.91
C ILE A 270 -15.07 -66.74 -17.50
N TYR A 271 -16.22 -66.39 -16.93
CA TYR A 271 -17.51 -66.92 -17.35
C TYR A 271 -18.08 -66.21 -18.61
N GLY A 272 -17.61 -64.99 -18.92
CA GLY A 272 -18.00 -64.25 -20.13
C GLY A 272 -19.44 -63.74 -20.14
N LYS A 273 -20.11 -63.73 -18.98
CA LYS A 273 -21.47 -63.23 -18.80
C LYS A 273 -21.65 -62.69 -17.39
N GLU A 274 -21.93 -61.41 -17.29
CA GLU A 274 -22.24 -60.80 -16.00
C GLU A 274 -23.69 -61.06 -15.57
N TYR A 275 -23.85 -61.35 -14.28
CA TYR A 275 -25.12 -61.33 -13.58
C TYR A 275 -25.16 -60.11 -12.66
N SER A 276 -26.36 -59.61 -12.36
CA SER A 276 -26.55 -58.69 -11.24
C SER A 276 -26.05 -59.33 -9.96
N GLN A 277 -25.31 -58.59 -9.15
CA GLN A 277 -24.79 -59.02 -7.85
C GLN A 277 -25.05 -57.91 -6.86
N TRP A 278 -25.36 -58.26 -5.62
CA TRP A 278 -25.66 -57.30 -4.57
C TRP A 278 -24.89 -57.63 -3.29
N LEU A 279 -24.42 -56.59 -2.60
CA LEU A 279 -24.20 -56.67 -1.16
C LEU A 279 -25.53 -56.31 -0.50
N ILE A 280 -25.99 -57.17 0.42
CA ILE A 280 -27.24 -56.97 1.16
C ILE A 280 -26.89 -56.69 2.62
N SER A 281 -27.36 -55.55 3.13
CA SER A 281 -27.35 -55.23 4.55
C SER A 281 -28.63 -55.78 5.19
N ILE A 282 -28.46 -56.65 6.18
CA ILE A 282 -29.52 -57.33 6.91
C ILE A 282 -29.59 -56.69 8.30
N VAL A 283 -30.63 -55.91 8.57
CA VAL A 283 -30.88 -55.33 9.90
C VAL A 283 -31.90 -56.19 10.63
N PHE A 284 -31.54 -56.69 11.80
CA PHE A 284 -32.39 -57.50 12.65
C PHE A 284 -33.16 -56.61 13.65
N ASN A 285 -34.31 -57.10 14.15
CA ASN A 285 -35.17 -56.41 15.13
C ASN A 285 -34.52 -56.16 16.53
N ASN A 286 -33.22 -56.39 16.67
CA ASN A 286 -32.43 -56.20 17.89
C ASN A 286 -31.20 -55.29 17.64
N ASP A 287 -31.31 -54.40 16.65
CA ASP A 287 -30.32 -53.41 16.22
C ASP A 287 -28.96 -53.98 15.80
N LYS A 288 -28.89 -55.28 15.52
CA LYS A 288 -27.74 -55.90 14.86
C LYS A 288 -27.86 -55.77 13.36
N ALA A 289 -26.74 -55.46 12.71
CA ALA A 289 -26.56 -55.57 11.26
C ALA A 289 -25.71 -56.80 10.93
N HIS A 290 -25.85 -57.29 9.70
CA HIS A 290 -24.97 -58.28 9.07
C HIS A 290 -24.94 -58.04 7.57
N MET A 291 -23.80 -58.25 6.92
CA MET A 291 -23.69 -58.14 5.46
C MET A 291 -23.47 -59.50 4.82
N ALA A 292 -24.14 -59.75 3.69
CA ALA A 292 -23.94 -60.93 2.87
C ALA A 292 -23.94 -60.58 1.38
N MET A 293 -23.44 -61.48 0.54
CA MET A 293 -23.53 -61.34 -0.91
C MET A 293 -24.77 -62.08 -1.42
N ALA A 294 -25.49 -61.49 -2.40
CA ALA A 294 -26.65 -62.11 -3.03
C ALA A 294 -26.64 -62.00 -4.57
N ILE A 295 -27.19 -63.02 -5.24
CA ILE A 295 -27.20 -63.19 -6.70
C ILE A 295 -28.59 -63.73 -7.11
N PRO A 296 -29.20 -63.23 -8.21
CA PRO A 296 -30.48 -63.76 -8.69
C PRO A 296 -30.28 -65.12 -9.38
N SER A 297 -31.03 -66.11 -8.93
CA SER A 297 -31.07 -67.46 -9.51
C SER A 297 -32.45 -67.77 -10.10
N ARG A 298 -32.60 -68.96 -10.69
CA ARG A 298 -33.90 -69.51 -11.06
C ARG A 298 -34.00 -70.96 -10.61
N ASN A 299 -35.12 -71.33 -10.02
CA ASN A 299 -35.39 -72.73 -9.67
C ASN A 299 -35.82 -73.56 -10.88
N GLN A 300 -36.07 -74.85 -10.65
CA GLN A 300 -36.46 -75.82 -11.68
C GLN A 300 -37.79 -75.47 -12.36
N ASP A 301 -38.67 -74.72 -11.68
CA ASP A 301 -39.94 -74.20 -12.23
C ASP A 301 -39.77 -72.84 -12.95
N GLY A 302 -38.53 -72.36 -13.10
CA GLY A 302 -38.20 -71.09 -13.77
C GLY A 302 -38.53 -69.82 -12.98
N ARG A 303 -39.00 -69.94 -11.73
CA ARG A 303 -39.25 -68.78 -10.85
C ARG A 303 -37.93 -68.13 -10.45
N MET A 304 -37.93 -66.81 -10.29
CA MET A 304 -36.77 -66.07 -9.78
C MET A 304 -36.59 -66.36 -8.29
N GLU A 305 -35.36 -66.69 -7.90
CA GLU A 305 -34.95 -66.90 -6.52
C GLU A 305 -33.68 -66.09 -6.22
N LEU A 306 -33.23 -66.13 -4.96
CA LEU A 306 -32.06 -65.41 -4.48
C LEU A 306 -31.07 -66.40 -3.85
N THR A 307 -29.90 -66.54 -4.45
CA THR A 307 -28.77 -67.28 -3.89
C THR A 307 -28.00 -66.34 -2.96
N ILE A 308 -27.73 -66.77 -1.73
CA ILE A 308 -27.03 -66.00 -0.69
C ILE A 308 -25.72 -66.72 -0.37
N LEU A 309 -24.63 -65.96 -0.40
CA LEU A 309 -23.29 -66.38 -0.02
C LEU A 309 -22.88 -65.58 1.23
N ASP A 310 -22.78 -66.26 2.36
CA ASP A 310 -22.47 -65.66 3.67
C ASP A 310 -21.40 -66.47 4.42
N PRO A 311 -20.11 -66.25 4.10
CA PRO A 311 -19.01 -66.96 4.77
C PRO A 311 -18.95 -66.67 6.28
N ALA A 312 -19.23 -65.44 6.69
CA ALA A 312 -19.18 -64.99 8.08
C ALA A 312 -20.27 -65.63 8.96
N GLY A 313 -21.49 -65.74 8.43
CA GLY A 313 -22.60 -66.48 9.06
C GLY A 313 -22.48 -68.00 8.91
N SER A 314 -21.44 -68.52 8.25
CA SER A 314 -21.30 -69.94 7.88
C SER A 314 -22.52 -70.48 7.11
N TYR A 315 -23.12 -69.63 6.26
CA TYR A 315 -24.40 -69.87 5.61
C TYR A 315 -24.27 -69.74 4.08
N LEU A 316 -24.81 -70.72 3.36
CA LEU A 316 -24.75 -70.79 1.91
C LEU A 316 -26.05 -71.42 1.39
N THR A 317 -26.73 -70.73 0.48
CA THR A 317 -27.85 -71.30 -0.27
C THR A 317 -27.44 -71.65 -1.71
N GLY A 318 -28.24 -72.47 -2.38
CA GLY A 318 -28.03 -72.92 -3.76
C GLY A 318 -29.35 -73.32 -4.40
#